data_AF-A0A382VYV9-F1
#
_entry.id   AF-A0A382VYV9-F1
#
_cell.length_a   1.000
_cell.length_b   1.000
_cell.length_c   1.000
_cell.angle_alpha   90.00
_cell.angle_beta   90.00
_cell.angle_gamma   90.00
#
_symmetry.space_group_name_H-M   'P 1'
#
loop_
_entity.id
_entity.type
_entity.pdbx_description
1 polymer ?
#
loop_
_entity_poly.entity_id
_entity_poly.type
_entity_poly.pdbx_seq_one_letter_code
_entity_poly.pdbx_strand_id
1 'polypeptide(L)'
;MNFQTIYIGTYTEKLPFVDGKAEGIYVCRLDMNSGKLAYMSNTIGPRNPSYLAIDPQQQFIYANQETEIEDVPKVHALVIDGDTLYSLNDQPGYGGLPCHITVDKTGRFVLSANYETGSIVCYPIQEDGSLGKATAFIQHQGSGSTHPRQLSPHAHAV
;
A
#
# COMPACT_ATOMS: atom_id res chain seq x y z
N MET A 1 -11.08 18.03 22.62
CA MET A 1 -9.68 17.56 22.54
C MET A 1 -9.34 17.45 21.07
N ASN A 2 -8.13 17.85 20.67
CA ASN A 2 -7.71 17.89 19.26
C ASN A 2 -6.94 16.60 18.94
N PHE A 3 -7.59 15.63 18.31
CA PHE A 3 -6.97 14.35 17.93
C PHE A 3 -6.93 14.20 16.41
N GLN A 4 -5.87 13.58 15.92
CA GLN A 4 -5.74 13.16 14.52
C GLN A 4 -5.58 11.64 14.46
N THR A 5 -6.34 10.99 13.58
CA THR A 5 -6.16 9.56 13.29
C THR A 5 -4.93 9.37 12.40
N ILE A 6 -4.10 8.40 12.73
CA ILE A 6 -2.88 8.03 12.02
C ILE A 6 -2.98 6.55 11.65
N TYR A 7 -2.67 6.23 10.40
CA TYR A 7 -2.59 4.87 9.89
C TYR A 7 -1.13 4.51 9.63
N ILE A 8 -0.68 3.37 10.12
CA ILE A 8 0.72 2.97 10.09
C ILE A 8 0.85 1.68 9.28
N GLY A 9 1.53 1.77 8.14
CA GLY A 9 1.95 0.62 7.34
C GLY A 9 3.11 -0.12 8.01
N THR A 10 3.23 -1.42 7.78
CA THR A 10 4.17 -2.29 8.52
C THR A 10 4.72 -3.43 7.66
N TYR A 11 5.72 -4.13 8.21
CA TYR A 11 6.11 -5.48 7.77
C TYR A 11 5.59 -6.51 8.76
N THR A 12 4.90 -7.52 8.24
CA THR A 12 4.20 -8.54 9.03
C THR A 12 4.96 -9.85 9.16
N GLU A 13 6.09 -9.97 8.45
CA GLU A 13 6.93 -11.16 8.49
C GLU A 13 8.42 -10.81 8.49
N LYS A 14 9.25 -11.80 8.79
CA LYS A 14 10.70 -11.68 8.73
C LYS A 14 11.16 -11.79 7.28
N LEU A 15 11.77 -10.74 6.77
CA LEU A 15 12.40 -10.66 5.45
C LEU A 15 13.92 -10.46 5.60
N PRO A 16 14.73 -10.63 4.54
CA PRO A 16 16.18 -10.46 4.62
C PRO A 16 16.65 -9.10 5.16
N PHE A 17 15.81 -8.06 5.06
CA PHE A 17 16.12 -6.68 5.43
C PHE A 17 15.30 -6.15 6.63
N VAL A 18 14.35 -6.92 7.18
CA VAL A 18 13.51 -6.49 8.30
C VAL A 18 12.98 -7.68 9.12
N ASP A 19 12.97 -7.55 10.45
CA ASP A 19 12.38 -8.53 11.37
C ASP A 19 10.92 -8.14 11.70
N GLY A 20 10.05 -8.21 10.69
CA GLY A 20 8.64 -7.82 10.80
C GLY A 20 7.85 -8.72 11.75
N LYS A 21 7.07 -8.10 12.64
CA LYS A 21 6.28 -8.76 13.70
C LYS A 21 4.87 -8.17 13.83
N ALA A 22 4.53 -7.25 12.95
CA ALA A 22 3.23 -6.61 12.94
C ALA A 22 2.16 -7.55 12.38
N GLU A 23 0.89 -7.25 12.65
CA GLU A 23 -0.23 -8.07 12.15
C GLU A 23 -0.88 -7.50 10.88
N GLY A 24 -0.62 -6.23 10.55
CA GLY A 24 -1.24 -5.52 9.43
C GLY A 24 -1.08 -4.00 9.54
N ILE A 25 -2.15 -3.27 9.27
CA ILE A 25 -2.19 -1.80 9.37
C ILE A 25 -2.65 -1.42 10.78
N TYR A 26 -1.92 -0.52 11.43
CA TYR A 26 -2.26 -0.04 12.78
C TYR A 26 -2.98 1.30 12.70
N VAL A 27 -4.05 1.43 13.49
CA VAL A 27 -4.81 2.68 13.67
C VAL A 27 -4.46 3.27 15.03
N CYS A 28 -4.00 4.51 15.02
CA CYS A 28 -3.62 5.25 16.21
C CYS A 28 -4.30 6.62 16.25
N ARG A 29 -4.45 7.19 17.45
CA ARG A 29 -4.84 8.60 17.65
C ARG A 29 -3.67 9.39 18.20
N LEU A 30 -3.30 10.45 17.51
CA LEU A 30 -2.32 11.42 17.95
C LEU A 30 -3.04 12.58 18.64
N ASP A 31 -2.73 12.82 19.91
CA ASP A 31 -3.08 14.06 20.60
C ASP A 31 -2.22 15.19 20.06
N MET A 32 -2.82 16.12 19.33
CA MET A 32 -2.10 17.22 18.68
C MET A 32 -1.57 18.26 19.67
N ASN A 33 -2.04 18.25 20.93
CA ASN A 33 -1.53 19.15 21.96
C ASN A 33 -0.32 18.55 22.70
N SER A 34 -0.35 17.25 22.99
CA SER A 34 0.68 16.59 23.81
C SER A 34 1.67 15.72 23.04
N GLY A 35 1.37 15.40 21.77
CA GLY A 35 2.15 14.46 20.96
C GLY A 35 2.00 12.99 21.35
N LYS A 36 1.11 12.67 22.30
CA LYS A 36 0.87 11.28 22.71
C LYS A 36 0.14 10.52 21.60
N LEU A 37 0.69 9.35 21.25
CA LEU A 37 0.10 8.42 20.30
C LEU A 37 -0.57 7.27 21.07
N ALA A 38 -1.87 7.08 20.87
CA ALA A 38 -2.64 5.99 21.47
C ALA A 38 -2.99 4.95 20.40
N TYR A 39 -2.72 3.67 20.68
CA TYR A 39 -3.19 2.55 19.87
C TYR A 39 -4.71 2.39 20.00
N MET A 40 -5.39 2.20 18.87
CA MET A 40 -6.85 2.01 18.83
C MET A 40 -7.20 0.60 18.34
N SER A 41 -6.69 0.21 17.17
CA SER A 41 -6.94 -1.09 16.56
C SER A 41 -5.83 -1.44 15.56
N ASN A 42 -5.87 -2.67 15.04
CA ASN A 42 -5.14 -3.06 13.85
C ASN A 42 -5.97 -4.04 13.02
N THR A 43 -5.59 -4.18 11.75
CA THR A 43 -6.09 -5.25 10.90
C THR A 43 -5.29 -6.54 11.12
N ILE A 44 -5.89 -7.69 10.76
CA ILE A 44 -5.16 -8.95 10.57
C ILE A 44 -5.01 -9.15 9.06
N GLY A 45 -3.80 -8.92 8.55
CA GLY A 45 -3.58 -8.68 7.13
C GLY A 45 -3.98 -7.25 6.70
N PRO A 46 -3.58 -6.72 5.54
CA PRO A 46 -2.75 -7.33 4.51
C PRO A 46 -1.37 -7.76 5.01
N ARG A 47 -0.71 -8.65 4.26
CA ARG A 47 0.68 -9.02 4.50
C ARG A 47 1.58 -7.89 4.01
N ASN A 48 2.57 -7.49 4.81
CA ASN A 48 3.51 -6.39 4.55
C ASN A 48 2.87 -5.14 3.88
N PRO A 49 1.85 -4.49 4.49
CA PRO A 49 1.27 -3.27 3.98
C PRO A 49 2.21 -2.10 4.24
N SER A 50 3.32 -2.05 3.51
CA SER A 50 4.44 -1.15 3.78
C SER A 50 4.17 0.30 3.37
N TYR A 51 3.23 0.52 2.44
CA TYR A 51 2.84 1.84 1.95
C TYR A 51 1.33 1.95 1.84
N LEU A 52 0.79 3.08 2.28
CA LEU A 52 -0.63 3.35 2.34
C LEU A 52 -0.97 4.62 1.55
N ALA A 53 -2.14 4.63 0.92
CA ALA A 53 -2.73 5.83 0.35
C ALA A 53 -4.17 5.96 0.85
N ILE A 54 -4.54 7.16 1.28
CA ILE A 54 -5.91 7.48 1.71
C ILE A 54 -6.58 8.21 0.55
N ASP A 55 -7.84 7.89 0.28
CA ASP A 55 -8.60 8.60 -0.74
C ASP A 55 -8.83 10.08 -0.34
N PRO A 56 -9.13 10.99 -1.29
CA PRO A 56 -9.28 12.40 -0.95
C PRO A 56 -10.48 12.71 -0.04
N GLN A 57 -11.47 11.81 0.09
CA GLN A 57 -12.60 11.95 1.01
C GLN A 57 -12.33 11.29 2.39
N GLN A 58 -11.17 10.64 2.57
CA GLN A 58 -10.77 9.98 3.82
C GLN A 58 -11.78 8.93 4.30
N GLN A 59 -12.38 8.20 3.37
CA GLN A 59 -13.29 7.08 3.61
C GLN A 59 -12.63 5.72 3.38
N PHE A 60 -11.58 5.67 2.56
CA PHE A 60 -10.93 4.44 2.13
C PHE A 60 -9.42 4.53 2.23
N ILE A 61 -8.79 3.39 2.53
CA ILE A 61 -7.35 3.19 2.51
C ILE A 61 -7.01 2.12 1.49
N TYR A 62 -5.99 2.41 0.70
CA TYR A 62 -5.38 1.45 -0.21
C TYR A 62 -3.99 1.11 0.27
N ALA A 63 -3.65 -0.17 0.24
CA ALA A 63 -2.36 -0.67 0.70
C ALA A 63 -1.75 -1.59 -0.34
N ASN A 64 -0.43 -1.49 -0.53
CA ASN A 64 0.32 -2.54 -1.20
C ASN A 64 0.44 -3.79 -0.30
N GLN A 65 0.91 -4.88 -0.88
CA GLN A 65 1.42 -6.03 -0.16
C GLN A 65 2.84 -6.26 -0.67
N GLU A 66 3.83 -5.79 0.09
CA GLU A 66 5.24 -5.83 -0.33
C GLU A 66 5.80 -7.25 -0.17
N THR A 67 5.61 -8.05 -1.22
CA THR A 67 6.08 -9.44 -1.33
C THR A 67 6.71 -9.65 -2.71
N GLU A 68 7.53 -10.68 -2.87
CA GLU A 68 8.16 -11.01 -4.17
C GLU A 68 7.09 -11.38 -5.21
N ILE A 69 7.41 -11.29 -6.51
CA ILE A 69 6.46 -11.61 -7.59
C ILE A 69 5.89 -13.03 -7.50
N GLU A 70 6.68 -14.01 -7.02
CA GLU A 70 6.27 -15.40 -6.85
C GLU A 70 5.15 -15.57 -5.81
N ASP A 71 5.04 -14.65 -4.85
CA ASP A 71 3.97 -14.62 -3.85
C ASP A 71 2.67 -14.01 -4.39
N VAL A 72 2.67 -13.57 -5.65
CA VAL A 72 1.55 -12.88 -6.31
C VAL A 72 1.05 -11.70 -5.46
N PRO A 73 1.86 -10.62 -5.34
CA PRO A 73 1.54 -9.46 -4.52
C PRO A 73 0.17 -8.89 -4.87
N LYS A 74 -0.44 -8.20 -3.92
CA LYS A 74 -1.79 -7.65 -4.03
C LYS A 74 -1.82 -6.15 -3.74
N VAL A 75 -2.86 -5.49 -4.25
CA VAL A 75 -3.28 -4.16 -3.82
C VAL A 75 -4.62 -4.33 -3.11
N HIS A 76 -4.69 -3.87 -1.87
CA HIS A 76 -5.84 -4.05 -0.97
C HIS A 76 -6.61 -2.74 -0.86
N ALA A 77 -7.94 -2.84 -0.81
CA ALA A 77 -8.84 -1.74 -0.47
C ALA A 77 -9.51 -2.01 0.87
N LEU A 78 -9.52 -1.01 1.73
CA LEU A 78 -10.12 -1.06 3.05
C LEU A 78 -11.02 0.15 3.25
N VAL A 79 -12.14 -0.03 3.93
CA VAL A 79 -13.02 1.05 4.39
C VAL A 79 -12.65 1.46 5.80
N ILE A 80 -12.68 2.77 6.05
CA ILE A 80 -12.51 3.37 7.37
C ILE A 80 -13.87 3.41 8.06
N ASP A 81 -13.97 2.75 9.22
CA ASP A 81 -15.15 2.83 10.10
C ASP A 81 -14.71 3.19 11.52
N GLY A 82 -14.73 4.50 11.81
CA GLY A 82 -14.22 5.06 13.05
C GLY A 82 -12.72 4.80 13.21
N ASP A 83 -12.34 4.07 14.27
CA ASP A 83 -10.95 3.68 14.53
C ASP A 83 -10.62 2.27 14.02
N THR A 84 -11.47 1.67 13.18
CA THR A 84 -11.30 0.33 12.63
C THR A 84 -11.20 0.38 11.11
N LEU A 85 -10.47 -0.57 10.53
CA LEU A 85 -10.39 -0.78 9.09
C LEU A 85 -11.00 -2.14 8.74
N TYR A 86 -11.86 -2.16 7.72
CA TYR A 86 -12.44 -3.40 7.20
C TYR A 86 -12.01 -3.61 5.75
N SER A 87 -11.60 -4.83 5.41
CA SER A 87 -11.25 -5.19 4.04
C SER A 87 -12.49 -5.14 3.14
N LEU A 88 -12.38 -4.48 1.98
CA LEU A 88 -13.39 -4.48 0.93
C LEU A 88 -13.08 -5.56 -0.11
N ASN A 89 -11.90 -5.46 -0.74
CA ASN A 89 -11.38 -6.46 -1.66
C ASN A 89 -9.87 -6.29 -1.89
N ASP A 90 -9.33 -7.13 -2.76
CA ASP A 90 -7.97 -7.02 -3.27
C ASP A 90 -7.92 -7.29 -4.78
N GLN A 91 -6.87 -6.79 -5.43
CA GLN A 91 -6.54 -7.08 -6.84
C GLN A 91 -5.08 -7.53 -6.96
N PRO A 92 -4.73 -8.37 -7.95
CA PRO A 92 -3.35 -8.75 -8.22
C PRO A 92 -2.50 -7.51 -8.53
N GLY A 93 -1.31 -7.40 -7.95
CA GLY A 93 -0.35 -6.30 -8.11
C GLY A 93 0.42 -6.30 -9.44
N TYR A 94 0.35 -7.41 -10.20
CA TYR A 94 0.98 -7.60 -11.51
C TYR A 94 2.51 -7.35 -11.56
N GLY A 95 3.16 -7.32 -10.41
CA GLY A 95 4.60 -7.17 -10.27
C GLY A 95 5.03 -7.47 -8.84
N GLY A 96 6.33 -7.40 -8.62
CA GLY A 96 6.98 -7.79 -7.37
C GLY A 96 7.49 -6.64 -6.52
N LEU A 97 7.56 -6.85 -5.21
CA LEU A 97 7.94 -5.88 -4.16
C LEU A 97 7.34 -4.49 -4.42
N PRO A 98 5.99 -4.34 -4.45
CA PRO A 98 5.39 -3.02 -4.55
C PRO A 98 5.84 -2.15 -3.39
N CYS A 99 6.32 -0.94 -3.69
CA CYS A 99 6.97 -0.07 -2.69
C CYS A 99 6.32 1.31 -2.54
N HIS A 100 5.37 1.63 -3.41
CA HIS A 100 4.65 2.90 -3.38
C HIS A 100 3.26 2.74 -3.96
N ILE A 101 2.29 3.39 -3.34
CA ILE A 101 0.90 3.43 -3.79
C ILE A 101 0.35 4.84 -3.62
N THR A 102 -0.52 5.27 -4.55
CA THR A 102 -1.17 6.58 -4.49
C THR A 102 -2.59 6.51 -5.02
N VAL A 103 -3.44 7.43 -4.57
CA VAL A 103 -4.76 7.70 -5.13
C VAL A 103 -4.66 8.96 -5.98
N ASP A 104 -5.20 8.92 -7.20
CA ASP A 104 -5.23 10.11 -8.03
C ASP A 104 -6.08 11.23 -7.38
N LYS A 105 -5.81 12.49 -7.72
CA LYS A 105 -6.51 13.63 -7.11
C LYS A 105 -8.03 13.63 -7.31
N THR A 106 -8.53 12.91 -8.32
CA THR A 106 -9.98 12.77 -8.57
C THR A 106 -10.62 11.68 -7.72
N GLY A 107 -9.84 10.85 -7.02
CA GLY A 107 -10.36 9.74 -6.21
C GLY A 107 -10.94 8.59 -7.04
N ARG A 108 -10.54 8.46 -8.31
CA ARG A 108 -11.09 7.47 -9.25
C ARG A 108 -10.14 6.33 -9.55
N PHE A 109 -8.85 6.49 -9.24
CA PHE A 109 -7.83 5.52 -9.57
C PHE A 109 -6.81 5.36 -8.44
N VAL A 110 -6.38 4.11 -8.26
CA VAL A 110 -5.21 3.74 -7.45
C VAL A 110 -4.08 3.33 -8.38
N LEU A 111 -2.88 3.82 -8.10
CA LEU A 111 -1.66 3.42 -8.81
C LEU A 111 -0.67 2.78 -7.84
N SER A 112 0.00 1.71 -8.26
CA SER A 112 1.03 1.02 -7.47
C SER A 112 2.31 0.86 -8.30
N ALA A 113 3.46 1.08 -7.67
CA ALA A 113 4.79 0.92 -8.26
C ALA A 113 5.47 -0.35 -7.72
N ASN A 114 5.84 -1.26 -8.63
CA ASN A 114 6.48 -2.54 -8.34
C ASN A 114 8.00 -2.42 -8.48
N TYR A 115 8.73 -2.45 -7.36
CA TYR A 115 10.17 -2.23 -7.32
C TYR A 115 10.95 -3.38 -7.97
N GLU A 116 10.62 -4.63 -7.63
CA GLU A 116 11.35 -5.81 -8.11
C GLU A 116 11.32 -5.88 -9.63
N THR A 117 10.14 -5.70 -10.20
CA THR A 117 9.87 -5.90 -11.63
C THR A 117 10.01 -4.65 -12.48
N GLY A 118 10.09 -3.46 -11.87
CA GLY A 118 10.16 -2.21 -12.62
C GLY A 118 8.87 -1.89 -13.39
N SER A 119 7.71 -2.09 -12.78
CA SER A 119 6.41 -1.88 -13.42
C SER A 119 5.48 -0.97 -12.61
N ILE A 120 4.47 -0.43 -13.28
CA ILE A 120 3.39 0.35 -12.66
C ILE A 120 2.06 -0.26 -13.08
N VAL A 121 1.11 -0.29 -12.16
CA VAL A 121 -0.26 -0.77 -12.40
C VAL A 121 -1.30 0.24 -11.90
N CYS A 122 -2.44 0.33 -12.58
CA CYS A 122 -3.53 1.25 -12.25
C CYS A 122 -4.89 0.54 -12.20
N TYR A 123 -5.65 0.82 -11.15
CA TYR A 123 -6.97 0.24 -10.90
C TYR A 123 -8.01 1.36 -10.78
N PRO A 124 -9.20 1.21 -11.38
CA PRO A 124 -10.32 2.10 -11.10
C PRO A 124 -10.89 1.80 -9.71
N ILE A 125 -11.37 2.84 -9.03
CA ILE A 125 -12.10 2.77 -7.77
C ILE A 125 -13.59 2.71 -8.08
N GLN A 126 -14.29 1.74 -7.49
CA GLN A 126 -15.75 1.59 -7.61
C GLN A 126 -16.48 2.54 -6.64
N GLU A 127 -17.79 2.69 -6.82
CA GLU A 127 -18.60 3.58 -5.97
C GLU A 127 -18.56 3.23 -4.47
N ASP A 128 -18.34 1.95 -4.14
CA ASP A 128 -18.20 1.47 -2.76
C ASP A 128 -16.75 1.55 -2.21
N GLY A 129 -15.83 2.14 -2.97
CA GLY A 129 -14.41 2.26 -2.63
C GLY A 129 -13.57 1.03 -2.97
N SER A 130 -14.17 -0.08 -3.40
CA SER A 130 -13.44 -1.28 -3.80
C SER A 130 -12.65 -1.08 -5.10
N LEU A 131 -11.64 -1.92 -5.33
CA LEU A 131 -10.83 -1.88 -6.56
C LEU A 131 -11.50 -2.67 -7.67
N GLY A 132 -11.68 -2.05 -8.84
CA GLY A 132 -11.95 -2.76 -10.08
C GLY A 132 -10.71 -3.44 -10.66
N LYS A 133 -10.90 -4.22 -11.73
CA LYS A 133 -9.79 -4.86 -12.45
C LYS A 133 -8.82 -3.80 -12.98
N ALA A 134 -7.53 -4.13 -13.01
CA ALA A 134 -6.50 -3.24 -13.56
C ALA A 134 -6.88 -2.77 -14.97
N THR A 135 -6.80 -1.45 -15.19
CA THR A 135 -7.11 -0.82 -16.49
C THR A 135 -5.85 -0.41 -17.24
N ALA A 136 -4.72 -0.29 -16.55
CA ALA A 136 -3.42 -0.10 -17.16
C ALA A 136 -2.33 -0.85 -16.40
N PHE A 137 -1.35 -1.35 -17.15
CA PHE A 137 -0.12 -1.93 -16.67
C PHE A 137 1.01 -1.49 -17.60
N ILE A 138 2.09 -0.97 -17.04
CA ILE A 138 3.24 -0.46 -17.78
C ILE A 138 4.48 -1.18 -17.26
N GLN A 139 5.06 -2.03 -18.11
CA GLN A 139 6.37 -2.63 -17.87
C GLN A 139 7.46 -1.68 -18.39
N HIS A 140 8.31 -1.19 -17.50
CA HIS A 140 9.51 -0.47 -17.95
C HIS A 140 10.56 -1.46 -18.44
N GLN A 141 11.37 -1.02 -19.39
CA GLN A 141 12.46 -1.80 -19.97
C GLN A 141 13.74 -0.96 -20.02
N GLY A 142 14.88 -1.64 -20.05
CA GLY A 142 16.20 -1.01 -20.11
C GLY A 142 17.09 -1.43 -18.95
N SER A 143 18.31 -0.95 -18.97
CA SER A 143 19.32 -1.19 -17.95
C SER A 143 20.22 0.05 -17.79
N GLY A 144 20.85 0.16 -16.63
CA GLY A 144 21.85 1.19 -16.33
C GLY A 144 23.27 0.68 -16.58
N SER A 145 24.14 0.84 -15.58
CA SER A 145 25.51 0.33 -15.64
C SER A 145 25.57 -1.20 -15.48
N THR A 146 26.79 -1.76 -15.52
CA THR A 146 27.04 -3.18 -15.24
C THR A 146 26.90 -3.54 -13.76
N HIS A 147 26.52 -2.60 -12.89
CA HIS A 147 26.27 -2.89 -11.48
C HIS A 147 25.05 -3.81 -11.33
N PRO A 148 25.09 -4.86 -10.48
CA PRO A 148 24.00 -5.84 -10.38
C PRO A 148 22.61 -5.25 -10.09
N ARG A 149 22.54 -4.17 -9.31
CA ARG A 149 21.29 -3.43 -8.99
C ARG A 149 20.76 -2.53 -10.12
N GLN A 150 21.39 -2.53 -11.28
CA GLN A 150 21.02 -1.68 -12.42
C GLN A 150 20.86 -2.50 -13.70
N LEU A 151 20.75 -3.82 -13.61
CA LEU A 151 20.56 -4.70 -14.77
C LEU A 151 19.13 -4.63 -15.34
N SER A 152 18.17 -4.09 -14.57
CA SER A 152 16.79 -3.85 -14.98
C SER A 152 16.22 -2.59 -14.29
N PRO A 153 15.05 -2.08 -14.71
CA PRO A 153 14.41 -0.95 -14.05
C PRO A 153 13.84 -1.35 -12.68
N HIS A 154 13.77 -0.37 -11.77
CA HIS A 154 13.12 -0.50 -10.47
C HIS A 154 12.21 0.71 -10.24
N ALA A 155 10.90 0.54 -10.45
CA ALA A 155 9.93 1.61 -10.26
C ALA A 155 9.80 1.90 -8.76
N HIS A 156 10.00 3.15 -8.37
CA HIS A 156 10.15 3.50 -6.95
C HIS A 156 8.99 4.35 -6.42
N ALA A 157 8.30 5.10 -7.28
CA ALA A 157 7.16 5.92 -6.92
C ALA A 157 6.27 6.19 -8.13
N VAL A 158 5.03 6.58 -7.84
CA VAL A 158 3.97 7.02 -8.78
C VAL A 158 3.29 8.27 -8.25
#